data_AF-A0A416KW30-F1
#
_entry.id   AF-A0A416KW30-F1
#
_cell.length_a   1.000
_cell.length_b   1.000
_cell.length_c   1.000
_cell.angle_alpha   90.00
_cell.angle_beta   90.00
_cell.angle_gamma   90.00
#
_symmetry.space_group_name_H-M   'P 1'
#
loop_
_entity.id
_entity.type
_entity.pdbx_description
1 polymer ?
#
loop_
_entity_poly.entity_id
_entity_poly.type
_entity_poly.pdbx_seq_one_letter_code
_entity_poly.pdbx_strand_id
1 'polypeptide(L)'
;MRLLIKQRVFSWTDTYDVYDEYEHPKYFVKAEFLTLGHQIHVYDQSGNEIGMVKQRFPTLLPAFDIEVNGQECGSIQRMFSFLKPRYEIDYNGWRCEGDFLNWDYDVYESCSVAAHISKIPFHWGDTYELNVMDPKDEIMALMLVIAIDAANCSK
;
A
#
# COMPACT_ATOMS: atom_id res chain seq x y z
N MET A 1 11.27 11.84 -3.72
CA MET A 1 11.90 10.54 -4.08
C MET A 1 10.85 9.66 -4.73
N ARG A 2 11.24 8.64 -5.50
CA ARG A 2 10.26 7.78 -6.18
C ARG A 2 10.54 6.30 -5.90
N LEU A 3 9.46 5.55 -5.74
CA LEU A 3 9.45 4.09 -5.73
C LEU A 3 8.66 3.58 -6.92
N LEU A 4 9.17 2.53 -7.56
CA LEU A 4 8.49 1.83 -8.65
C LEU A 4 7.96 0.50 -8.11
N ILE A 5 6.66 0.37 -8.00
CA ILE A 5 5.97 -0.84 -7.52
C ILE A 5 5.59 -1.65 -8.74
N LYS A 6 6.27 -2.78 -8.97
CA LYS A 6 6.05 -3.66 -10.12
C LYS A 6 5.33 -4.92 -9.64
N GLN A 7 4.09 -5.12 -10.10
CA GLN A 7 3.35 -6.35 -9.82
C GLN A 7 3.89 -7.51 -10.64
N ARG A 8 4.11 -8.65 -10.00
CA ARG A 8 4.51 -9.87 -10.72
C ARG A 8 3.32 -10.50 -11.42
N VAL A 9 3.25 -10.33 -12.73
CA VAL A 9 2.43 -11.18 -13.60
C VAL A 9 3.04 -12.59 -13.53
N PHE A 10 2.25 -13.63 -13.24
CA PHE A 10 2.64 -15.07 -13.09
C PHE A 10 2.91 -15.63 -11.67
N SER A 11 2.69 -14.91 -10.57
CA SER A 11 2.74 -15.52 -9.23
C SER A 11 1.38 -16.09 -8.79
N TRP A 12 1.39 -17.24 -8.09
CA TRP A 12 0.20 -17.82 -7.45
C TRP A 12 -0.27 -17.02 -6.21
N THR A 13 0.49 -16.01 -5.82
CA THR A 13 0.27 -15.08 -4.70
C THR A 13 0.46 -13.65 -5.22
N ASP A 14 -0.31 -12.68 -4.75
CA ASP A 14 -0.09 -11.28 -5.11
C ASP A 14 1.25 -10.81 -4.50
N THR A 15 2.27 -10.64 -5.34
CA THR A 15 3.61 -10.21 -4.92
C THR A 15 4.06 -9.03 -5.76
N TYR A 16 4.79 -8.11 -5.12
CA TYR A 16 5.30 -6.89 -5.75
C TYR A 16 6.78 -6.73 -5.49
N ASP A 17 7.53 -6.41 -6.54
CA ASP A 17 8.90 -5.94 -6.42
C ASP A 17 8.88 -4.40 -6.39
N VAL A 18 9.51 -3.81 -5.38
CA VAL A 18 9.59 -2.36 -5.23
C VAL A 18 11.02 -1.90 -5.49
N TYR A 19 11.19 -0.99 -6.41
CA TYR A 19 12.48 -0.44 -6.80
C TYR A 19 12.58 1.04 -6.41
N ASP A 20 13.80 1.53 -6.25
CA ASP A 20 14.05 2.98 -6.17
C ASP A 20 13.95 3.65 -7.56
N GLU A 21 14.15 4.96 -7.59
CA GLU A 21 14.12 5.76 -8.82
C GLU A 21 15.26 5.47 -9.82
N TYR A 22 16.27 4.69 -9.40
CA TYR A 22 17.38 4.22 -10.24
C TYR A 22 17.18 2.77 -10.68
N GLU A 23 15.99 2.20 -10.46
CA GLU A 23 15.65 0.80 -10.73
C GLU A 23 16.48 -0.23 -9.94
N HIS A 24 17.03 0.15 -8.78
CA HIS A 24 17.60 -0.82 -7.86
C HIS A 24 16.50 -1.44 -6.99
N PRO A 25 16.44 -2.78 -6.84
CA PRO A 25 15.46 -3.42 -5.96
C PRO A 25 15.62 -2.88 -4.55
N LYS A 26 14.55 -2.45 -3.88
CA LYS A 26 14.61 -1.85 -2.54
C LYS A 26 13.79 -2.61 -1.52
N TYR A 27 12.57 -3.00 -1.90
CA TYR A 27 11.69 -3.79 -1.05
C TYR A 27 11.02 -4.91 -1.82
N PHE A 28 10.59 -5.93 -1.09
CA PHE A 28 9.80 -7.03 -1.62
C PHE A 28 8.51 -7.16 -0.82
N VAL A 29 7.37 -7.13 -1.51
CA VAL A 29 6.04 -7.25 -0.90
C VAL A 29 5.46 -8.62 -1.24
N LYS A 30 4.98 -9.33 -0.22
CA LYS A 30 4.43 -10.67 -0.34
C LYS A 30 3.09 -10.78 0.35
N ALA A 31 2.03 -11.04 -0.40
CA ALA A 31 0.74 -11.41 0.17
C ALA A 31 0.69 -12.89 0.55
N GLU A 32 0.18 -13.17 1.74
CA GLU A 32 -0.12 -14.49 2.28
C GLU A 32 -1.62 -14.61 2.56
N PHE A 33 -2.22 -15.64 1.98
CA PHE A 33 -3.63 -15.97 2.17
C PHE A 33 -3.72 -17.06 3.24
N LEU A 34 -3.97 -16.66 4.49
CA LEU A 34 -4.15 -17.59 5.59
C LEU A 34 -5.63 -17.90 5.80
N THR A 35 -5.91 -19.00 6.49
CA THR A 35 -7.29 -19.42 6.82
C THR A 35 -8.06 -18.40 7.66
N LEU A 36 -7.34 -17.50 8.37
CA LEU A 36 -7.89 -16.49 9.27
C LEU A 36 -7.90 -15.07 8.68
N GLY A 37 -7.47 -14.89 7.42
CA GLY A 37 -7.47 -13.59 6.73
C GLY A 37 -6.23 -13.33 5.88
N HIS A 38 -6.24 -12.19 5.19
CA HIS A 38 -5.13 -11.73 4.36
C HIS A 38 -4.04 -11.07 5.21
N GLN A 39 -2.79 -11.44 4.97
CA GLN A 39 -1.61 -10.78 5.51
C GLN A 39 -0.70 -10.39 4.36
N ILE A 40 -0.09 -9.21 4.42
CA ILE A 40 0.86 -8.75 3.42
C ILE A 40 2.10 -8.29 4.16
N HIS A 41 3.24 -8.84 3.78
CA HIS A 41 4.52 -8.59 4.43
C HIS A 41 5.41 -7.79 3.49
N VAL A 42 6.13 -6.81 4.04
CA VAL A 42 7.10 -5.98 3.32
C VAL A 42 8.48 -6.25 3.89
N TYR A 43 9.40 -6.65 3.02
CA TYR A 43 10.77 -7.02 3.36
C TYR A 43 11.78 -6.05 2.76
N ASP A 44 12.88 -5.80 3.49
CA ASP A 44 14.07 -5.15 2.96
C ASP A 44 14.91 -6.10 2.07
N GLN A 45 15.97 -5.57 1.46
CA GLN A 45 16.92 -6.37 0.65
C GLN A 45 17.65 -7.47 1.44
N SER A 46 17.75 -7.34 2.76
CA SER A 46 18.39 -8.33 3.63
C SER A 46 17.41 -9.45 4.03
N GLY A 47 16.13 -9.35 3.64
CA GLY A 47 15.08 -10.28 4.00
C GLY A 47 14.48 -10.03 5.39
N ASN A 48 14.77 -8.89 6.02
CA ASN A 48 14.13 -8.50 7.27
C ASN A 48 12.74 -7.95 6.97
N GLU A 49 11.74 -8.36 7.74
CA GLU A 49 10.41 -7.76 7.68
C GLU A 49 10.45 -6.37 8.31
N ILE A 50 10.05 -5.37 7.53
CA ILE A 50 10.02 -3.96 7.95
C ILE A 50 8.60 -3.44 8.12
N GLY A 51 7.60 -4.16 7.61
CA GLY A 51 6.21 -3.82 7.81
C GLY A 51 5.26 -4.96 7.44
N MET A 52 4.07 -4.91 8.02
CA MET A 52 3.00 -5.86 7.79
C MET A 52 1.66 -5.14 7.67
N VAL A 53 0.83 -5.55 6.72
CA VAL A 53 -0.58 -5.18 6.62
C VAL A 53 -1.40 -6.42 6.92
N LYS A 54 -2.26 -6.35 7.93
CA LYS A 54 -3.02 -7.51 8.41
C LYS A 54 -4.51 -7.22 8.41
N GLN A 55 -5.29 -8.11 7.80
CA GLN A 55 -6.74 -7.99 7.83
C GLN A 55 -7.27 -8.15 9.26
N ARG A 56 -8.08 -7.19 9.70
CA ARG A 56 -8.79 -7.24 10.97
C ARG A 56 -10.06 -8.09 10.81
N PHE A 57 -10.26 -9.04 11.71
CA PHE A 57 -11.44 -9.92 11.71
C PHE A 57 -11.91 -10.21 13.14
N PRO A 58 -13.23 -10.27 13.42
CA PRO A 58 -14.35 -10.07 12.50
C PRO A 58 -14.71 -8.58 12.33
N THR A 59 -14.88 -8.15 11.07
CA THR A 59 -15.42 -6.83 10.72
C THR A 59 -16.49 -6.98 9.64
N LEU A 60 -17.47 -6.06 9.62
CA LEU A 60 -18.54 -6.07 8.61
C LEU A 60 -18.02 -5.65 7.23
N LEU A 61 -17.06 -4.72 7.22
CA LEU A 61 -16.39 -4.24 6.03
C LEU A 61 -14.88 -4.51 6.15
N PRO A 62 -14.16 -4.63 5.03
CA PRO A 62 -12.72 -4.80 5.03
C PRO A 62 -12.02 -3.72 5.88
N ALA A 63 -11.21 -4.15 6.83
CA ALA A 63 -10.36 -3.30 7.66
C ALA A 63 -8.99 -3.97 7.80
N PHE A 64 -7.94 -3.17 7.81
CA PHE A 64 -6.56 -3.62 7.84
C PHE A 64 -5.75 -2.80 8.83
N ASP A 65 -4.96 -3.50 9.64
CA ASP A 65 -4.01 -2.93 10.58
C ASP A 65 -2.64 -2.83 9.90
N ILE A 66 -1.95 -1.72 10.12
CA ILE A 66 -0.64 -1.42 9.54
C ILE A 66 0.39 -1.43 10.67
N GLU A 67 1.36 -2.33 10.55
CA GLU A 67 2.49 -2.45 11.45
C GLU A 67 3.78 -2.06 10.71
N VAL A 68 4.65 -1.28 11.34
CA VAL A 68 5.99 -0.93 10.83
C VAL A 68 7.01 -1.26 11.91
N ASN A 69 8.04 -2.02 11.54
CA ASN A 69 9.06 -2.52 12.47
C ASN A 69 8.47 -3.22 13.72
N GLY A 70 7.37 -3.95 13.55
CA GLY A 70 6.67 -4.66 14.63
C GLY A 70 5.87 -3.77 15.58
N GLN A 71 5.70 -2.49 15.27
CA GLN A 71 4.84 -1.58 16.02
C GLN A 71 3.56 -1.27 15.22
N GLU A 72 2.40 -1.37 15.85
CA GLU A 72 1.13 -0.91 15.26
C GLU A 72 1.17 0.61 15.08
N CYS A 73 1.02 1.04 13.83
CA CYS A 73 1.12 2.45 13.43
C CYS A 73 -0.24 3.05 13.04
N GLY A 74 -1.24 2.22 12.78
CA GLY A 74 -2.56 2.68 12.42
C GLY A 74 -3.36 1.64 11.65
N SER A 75 -4.45 2.08 11.03
CA SER A 75 -5.34 1.20 10.28
C SER A 75 -6.04 1.92 9.12
N ILE A 76 -6.52 1.13 8.18
CA ILE A 76 -7.40 1.57 7.11
C ILE A 76 -8.67 0.73 7.13
N GLN A 77 -9.82 1.39 7.03
CA GLN A 77 -11.12 0.73 6.97
C GLN A 77 -11.92 1.22 5.79
N ARG A 78 -12.47 0.27 5.03
CA ARG A 78 -13.42 0.58 3.97
C ARG A 78 -14.75 1.03 4.60
N MET A 79 -15.29 2.12 4.06
CA MET A 79 -16.58 2.68 4.47
C MET A 79 -17.67 2.32 3.46
N PHE A 80 -18.93 2.30 3.91
CA PHE A 80 -20.07 2.19 3.01
C PHE A 80 -20.14 3.40 2.07
N SER A 81 -20.23 3.12 0.78
CA SER A 81 -20.24 4.13 -0.28
C SER A 81 -21.01 3.62 -1.50
N PHE A 82 -21.83 4.46 -2.13
CA PHE A 82 -22.71 4.05 -3.25
C PHE A 82 -22.06 4.13 -4.64
N LEU A 83 -21.03 4.97 -4.83
CA LEU A 83 -20.49 5.31 -6.16
C LEU A 83 -19.00 5.02 -6.33
N LYS A 84 -18.19 5.34 -5.32
CA LYS A 84 -16.73 5.20 -5.34
C LYS A 84 -16.25 4.64 -4.00
N PRO A 85 -15.19 3.81 -3.96
CA PRO A 85 -14.60 3.36 -2.71
C PRO A 85 -14.25 4.55 -1.81
N ARG A 86 -14.60 4.43 -0.54
CA ARG A 86 -14.23 5.40 0.50
C ARG A 86 -13.54 4.67 1.62
N TYR A 87 -12.48 5.27 2.14
CA TYR A 87 -11.69 4.74 3.24
C TYR A 87 -11.69 5.74 4.40
N GLU A 88 -11.76 5.20 5.60
CA GLU A 88 -11.31 5.87 6.81
C GLU A 88 -9.86 5.44 7.06
N ILE A 89 -8.98 6.42 7.18
CA ILE A 89 -7.54 6.21 7.35
C ILE A 89 -7.16 6.82 8.68
N ASP A 90 -6.81 5.97 9.64
CA ASP A 90 -6.22 6.37 10.91
C ASP A 90 -4.74 5.95 10.89
N TYR A 91 -3.94 6.72 10.16
CA TYR A 91 -2.54 6.42 9.92
C TYR A 91 -1.78 7.72 9.58
N ASN A 92 -0.75 8.03 10.37
CA ASN A 92 0.10 9.23 10.23
C ASN A 92 -0.62 10.59 10.14
N GLY A 93 -1.90 10.68 10.53
CA GLY A 93 -2.73 11.86 10.29
C GLY A 93 -2.95 12.18 8.80
N TRP A 94 -2.78 11.18 7.93
CA TRP A 94 -2.90 11.33 6.49
C TRP A 94 -4.33 11.19 5.98
N ARG A 95 -4.59 11.87 4.87
CA ARG A 95 -5.84 11.79 4.12
C ARG A 95 -5.55 11.51 2.66
N CYS A 96 -6.28 10.59 2.05
CA CYS A 96 -6.12 10.31 0.63
C CYS A 96 -7.29 10.83 -0.20
N GLU A 97 -7.00 11.37 -1.38
CA GLU A 97 -8.00 11.84 -2.35
C GLU A 97 -7.59 11.47 -3.77
N GLY A 98 -8.53 10.93 -4.56
CA GLY A 98 -8.29 10.57 -5.96
C GLY A 98 -9.06 9.32 -6.38
N ASP A 99 -8.52 8.61 -7.36
CA ASP A 99 -9.01 7.34 -7.87
C ASP A 99 -8.17 6.17 -7.33
N PHE A 100 -8.64 5.60 -6.21
CA PHE A 100 -8.00 4.45 -5.56
C PHE A 100 -7.98 3.18 -6.41
N LEU A 101 -8.91 3.01 -7.36
CA LEU A 101 -8.98 1.81 -8.19
C LEU A 101 -7.96 1.86 -9.33
N ASN A 102 -7.75 3.06 -9.88
CA ASN A 102 -6.78 3.28 -10.95
C ASN A 102 -5.39 3.64 -10.44
N TRP A 103 -5.17 3.59 -9.11
CA TRP A 103 -3.92 3.96 -8.46
C TRP A 103 -3.46 5.38 -8.85
N ASP A 104 -4.40 6.32 -8.90
CA ASP A 104 -4.15 7.72 -9.23
C ASP A 104 -4.73 8.60 -8.12
N TYR A 105 -3.95 8.83 -7.06
CA TYR A 105 -4.40 9.58 -5.89
C TYR A 105 -3.25 10.26 -5.15
N ASP A 106 -3.61 11.29 -4.38
CA ASP A 106 -2.70 12.02 -3.50
C ASP A 106 -2.92 11.61 -2.05
N VAL A 107 -1.83 11.57 -1.30
CA VAL A 107 -1.79 11.46 0.16
C VAL A 107 -1.43 12.83 0.71
N TYR A 108 -2.28 13.36 1.58
CA TYR A 108 -2.11 14.67 2.22
C TYR A 108 -1.77 14.53 3.68
N GLU A 109 -0.75 15.25 4.12
CA GLU A 109 -0.52 15.58 5.53
C GLU A 109 -1.04 17.00 5.77
N SER A 110 -2.15 17.13 6.49
CA SER A 110 -2.85 18.41 6.66
C SER A 110 -3.20 19.09 5.32
N CYS A 111 -2.46 20.13 4.92
CA CYS A 111 -2.69 20.90 3.69
C CYS A 111 -1.58 20.70 2.64
N SER A 112 -0.65 19.78 2.87
CA SER A 112 0.50 19.51 2.00
C SER A 112 0.42 18.10 1.44
N VAL A 113 0.81 17.92 0.18
CA VAL A 113 0.96 16.58 -0.40
C VAL A 113 2.17 15.91 0.25
N ALA A 114 1.97 14.73 0.82
CA ALA A 114 3.02 13.88 1.38
C ALA A 114 3.50 12.85 0.34
N ALA A 115 2.57 12.31 -0.46
CA ALA A 115 2.90 11.40 -1.56
C ALA A 115 1.85 11.47 -2.67
N HIS A 116 2.25 11.07 -3.88
CA HIS A 116 1.38 10.89 -5.03
C HIS A 116 1.63 9.51 -5.64
N ILE A 117 0.59 8.76 -5.93
CA ILE A 117 0.67 7.47 -6.62
C ILE A 117 -0.01 7.59 -7.98
N SER A 118 0.64 7.04 -9.00
CA SER A 118 0.10 6.96 -10.36
C SER A 118 0.48 5.65 -11.03
N LYS A 119 -0.35 5.18 -11.97
CA LYS A 119 0.01 4.06 -12.84
C LYS A 119 0.86 4.55 -14.01
N ILE A 120 1.98 3.88 -14.28
CA ILE A 120 2.82 4.18 -15.45
C ILE A 120 2.24 3.46 -16.68
N PRO A 121 1.78 4.19 -17.71
CA PRO A 121 1.28 3.57 -18.94
C PRO A 121 2.44 3.04 -19.79
N PHE A 122 2.18 1.99 -20.58
CA PHE A 122 3.11 1.40 -21.56
C PHE A 122 4.35 0.66 -21.00
N HIS A 123 4.39 0.35 -19.70
CA HIS A 123 5.34 -0.64 -19.15
C HIS A 123 4.86 -2.08 -19.35
N TRP A 124 5.79 -3.04 -19.36
CA TRP A 124 5.44 -4.46 -19.43
C TRP A 124 4.97 -4.93 -18.05
N GLY A 125 3.66 -5.19 -17.93
CA GLY A 125 3.00 -5.49 -16.65
C GLY A 125 2.47 -4.24 -15.94
N ASP A 126 1.88 -4.45 -14.77
CA ASP A 126 1.36 -3.35 -13.95
C ASP A 126 2.50 -2.74 -13.12
N THR A 127 2.89 -1.51 -13.47
CA THR A 127 3.90 -0.71 -12.77
C THR A 127 3.28 0.58 -12.28
N TYR A 128 3.50 0.89 -11.00
CA TYR A 128 2.99 2.08 -10.35
C TYR A 128 4.15 2.90 -9.80
N GLU A 129 4.09 4.22 -9.94
CA GLU A 129 5.05 5.15 -9.37
C GLU A 129 4.48 5.78 -8.11
N LEU A 130 5.15 5.57 -6.98
CA LEU A 130 4.89 6.26 -5.73
C LEU A 130 5.94 7.36 -5.54
N ASN A 131 5.53 8.61 -5.72
CA ASN A 131 6.35 9.79 -5.48
C ASN A 131 6.14 10.32 -4.06
N VAL A 132 7.15 10.20 -3.21
CA VAL A 132 7.12 10.64 -1.80
C VAL A 132 7.88 11.94 -1.65
N MET A 133 7.26 12.93 -1.00
CA MET A 133 7.81 14.28 -0.88
C MET A 133 8.93 14.36 0.16
N ASP A 134 8.75 13.74 1.32
CA ASP A 134 9.77 13.66 2.37
C ASP A 134 10.35 12.24 2.46
N PRO A 135 11.68 12.06 2.31
CA PRO A 135 12.34 10.77 2.45
C PRO A 135 12.01 9.96 3.70
N LYS A 136 11.68 10.62 4.82
CA LYS A 136 11.35 9.94 6.07
C LYS A 136 10.04 9.14 5.98
N ASP A 137 9.14 9.56 5.09
CA ASP A 137 7.79 9.01 4.95
C ASP A 137 7.73 7.86 3.93
N GLU A 138 8.87 7.46 3.37
CA GLU A 138 8.96 6.46 2.30
C GLU A 138 8.26 5.14 2.65
N ILE A 139 8.64 4.54 3.79
CA ILE A 139 8.05 3.28 4.25
C ILE A 139 6.58 3.48 4.59
N MET A 140 6.25 4.59 5.24
CA MET A 140 4.88 4.88 5.64
C MET A 140 3.96 4.96 4.42
N ALA A 141 4.39 5.69 3.38
CA ALA A 141 3.66 5.85 2.14
C ALA A 141 3.51 4.51 1.40
N LEU A 142 4.58 3.70 1.34
CA LEU A 142 4.52 2.37 0.75
C LEU A 142 3.50 1.48 1.47
N MET A 143 3.55 1.42 2.80
CA MET A 143 2.63 0.61 3.61
C MET A 143 1.18 1.02 3.41
N LEU A 144 0.91 2.32 3.35
CA LEU A 144 -0.44 2.84 3.09
C LEU A 144 -0.97 2.42 1.72
N VAL A 145 -0.14 2.53 0.67
CA VAL A 145 -0.51 2.15 -0.70
C VAL A 145 -0.86 0.66 -0.77
N ILE A 146 -0.03 -0.20 -0.16
CA ILE A 146 -0.29 -1.64 -0.09
C ILE A 146 -1.56 -1.95 0.70
N ALA A 147 -1.84 -1.22 1.79
CA ALA A 147 -3.06 -1.42 2.57
C ALA A 147 -4.33 -1.00 1.83
N ILE A 148 -4.28 0.08 1.04
CA ILE A 148 -5.38 0.50 0.17
C ILE A 148 -5.67 -0.57 -0.90
N ASP A 149 -4.61 -1.12 -1.53
CA ASP A 149 -4.75 -2.19 -2.51
C ASP A 149 -5.39 -3.45 -1.90
N ALA A 150 -4.93 -3.86 -0.72
CA ALA A 150 -5.51 -4.98 0.03
C ALA A 150 -7.01 -4.79 0.31
N ALA A 151 -7.40 -3.56 0.67
CA ALA A 151 -8.79 -3.19 0.93
C ALA A 151 -9.65 -3.10 -0.34
N ASN A 152 -9.04 -2.87 -1.51
CA ASN A 152 -9.69 -2.96 -2.82
C ASN A 152 -9.91 -4.41 -3.27
N CYS A 153 -8.94 -5.29 -3.04
CA CYS A 153 -8.99 -6.69 -3.47
C CYS A 153 -9.90 -7.57 -2.60
N SER A 154 -10.13 -7.18 -1.35
CA SER A 154 -11.02 -7.89 -0.41
C SER A 154 -12.50 -7.64 -0.76
N LYS A 155 -13.16 -8.67 -1.32
CA LYS A 155 -14.59 -8.69 -1.65
C LYS A 155 -15.47 -9.06 -0.47
#